data_AF-J9GMR7-F1
#
_entry.id   AF-J9GMR7-F1
#
_cell.length_a   1.000
_cell.length_b   1.000
_cell.length_c   1.000
_cell.angle_alpha   90.00
_cell.angle_beta   90.00
_cell.angle_gamma   90.00
#
_symmetry.space_group_name_H-M   'P 1'
#
loop_
_entity.id
_entity.type
_entity.pdbx_description
1 polymer ?
#
loop_
_entity_poly.entity_id
_entity_poly.type
_entity_poly.pdbx_seq_one_letter_code
_entity_poly.pdbx_strand_id
1 'polypeptide(L)'
;MPSNLERGNGKQHTVEEIVINEESSVGGDGKMKNPPLGEMENEESSFGRDGKRRTIHRGNFEGMENPETIIEKMENEEIAIEERVAKAVALFKEGFNCSQSVVTAFADLYGFTREQALHMSASFGGGIGRMRETCGAACGLFMLAGLEQCALEGKDREAKGKNYALVQELAEEFKKRNGHLRCADLLGLTKKDPVVATPEERTAQYYAKRPCAQMVEEAARIWVEHLQKSAALAASAEAAASDSSDSSDSSAAE
;
A
#
# COMPACT_ATOMS: atom_id res chain seq x y z
N MET A 1 -14.73 -37.78 -59.42
CA MET A 1 -13.34 -37.30 -59.38
C MET A 1 -13.31 -35.96 -58.63
N PRO A 2 -12.95 -35.92 -57.35
CA PRO A 2 -12.50 -34.71 -56.68
C PRO A 2 -10.97 -34.75 -56.46
N SER A 3 -10.30 -33.60 -56.52
CA SER A 3 -8.90 -33.37 -56.15
C SER A 3 -8.75 -31.87 -55.85
N ASN A 4 -8.06 -31.36 -54.85
CA ASN A 4 -7.27 -31.91 -53.75
C ASN A 4 -7.35 -30.91 -52.59
N LEU A 5 -7.60 -31.41 -51.38
CA LEU A 5 -7.41 -30.71 -50.12
C LEU A 5 -6.11 -31.25 -49.53
N GLU A 6 -5.06 -30.43 -49.47
CA GLU A 6 -3.81 -30.81 -48.82
C GLU A 6 -3.84 -30.52 -47.32
N ARG A 7 -3.33 -31.50 -46.58
CA ARG A 7 -3.30 -31.61 -45.11
C ARG A 7 -2.04 -30.95 -44.57
N GLY A 8 -2.12 -30.42 -43.35
CA GLY A 8 -0.95 -29.97 -42.58
C GLY A 8 -1.19 -30.01 -41.07
N ASN A 9 -0.97 -31.19 -40.49
CA ASN A 9 -0.68 -31.54 -39.09
C ASN A 9 -1.26 -30.73 -37.93
N GLY A 10 -2.20 -31.37 -37.22
CA GLY A 10 -2.41 -31.13 -35.80
C GLY A 10 -1.23 -31.66 -34.97
N LYS A 11 -0.80 -30.84 -34.00
CA LYS A 11 -0.17 -31.31 -32.77
C LYS A 11 -0.98 -30.76 -31.61
N GLN A 12 -1.76 -31.66 -31.00
CA GLN A 12 -2.24 -31.47 -29.64
C GLN A 12 -1.00 -31.51 -28.73
N HIS A 13 -0.77 -30.44 -27.97
CA HIS A 13 0.15 -30.50 -26.84
C HIS A 13 -0.55 -31.22 -25.69
N THR A 14 -0.02 -32.38 -25.35
CA THR A 14 -0.40 -33.21 -24.20
C THR A 14 -0.01 -32.49 -22.91
N VAL A 15 -0.95 -32.38 -21.98
CA VAL A 15 -0.67 -32.07 -20.57
C VAL A 15 0.09 -33.24 -19.97
N GLU A 16 1.29 -33.01 -19.46
CA GLU A 16 2.02 -34.00 -18.66
C GLU A 16 1.36 -34.10 -17.28
N GLU A 17 0.83 -35.28 -16.99
CA GLU A 17 0.26 -35.67 -15.71
C GLU A 17 1.40 -36.04 -14.76
N ILE A 18 1.59 -35.29 -13.68
CA ILE A 18 2.58 -35.61 -12.64
C ILE A 18 1.99 -36.72 -11.76
N VAL A 19 2.48 -37.93 -11.96
CA VAL A 19 2.18 -39.11 -11.13
C VAL A 19 3.02 -39.03 -9.86
N ILE A 20 2.34 -38.94 -8.71
CA ILE A 20 2.98 -39.05 -7.39
C ILE A 20 2.78 -40.50 -6.92
N ASN A 21 3.86 -41.28 -6.87
CA ASN A 21 3.82 -42.66 -6.36
C ASN A 21 3.72 -42.64 -4.83
N GLU A 22 2.65 -43.26 -4.30
CA GLU A 22 2.54 -43.67 -2.90
C GLU A 22 3.11 -45.09 -2.68
N GLU A 23 3.41 -45.38 -1.41
CA GLU A 23 3.96 -46.60 -0.78
C GLU A 23 5.49 -46.61 -0.59
N SER A 24 6.03 -46.74 0.62
CA SER A 24 5.65 -47.73 1.66
C SER A 24 6.21 -47.38 3.06
N SER A 25 5.40 -47.76 4.07
CA SER A 25 5.61 -48.24 5.46
C SER A 25 6.96 -48.01 6.20
N VAL A 26 7.03 -47.77 7.51
CA VAL A 26 6.69 -48.64 8.67
C VAL A 26 6.57 -47.71 9.92
N GLY A 27 5.47 -47.70 10.70
CA GLY A 27 5.22 -48.56 11.87
C GLY A 27 5.60 -47.87 13.20
N GLY A 28 4.62 -47.66 14.09
CA GLY A 28 4.87 -47.18 15.46
C GLY A 28 3.62 -46.66 16.18
N ASP A 29 3.04 -47.49 17.04
CA ASP A 29 2.01 -47.10 18.01
C ASP A 29 2.55 -46.02 18.96
N GLY A 30 2.20 -44.75 18.71
CA GLY A 30 2.56 -43.63 19.56
C GLY A 30 1.42 -42.65 19.65
N LYS A 31 0.63 -42.71 20.73
CA LYS A 31 -0.30 -41.64 21.12
C LYS A 31 0.48 -40.33 21.20
N MET A 32 0.37 -39.45 20.20
CA MET A 32 0.81 -38.06 20.33
C MET A 32 -0.10 -37.40 21.36
N LYS A 33 0.40 -37.25 22.59
CA LYS A 33 -0.12 -36.28 23.53
C LYS A 33 0.38 -34.92 23.05
N ASN A 34 -0.53 -34.04 22.63
CA ASN A 34 -0.18 -32.63 22.42
C ASN A 34 0.40 -32.08 23.74
N PRO A 35 1.61 -31.47 23.73
CA PRO A 35 2.11 -30.79 24.91
C PRO A 35 1.23 -29.57 25.19
N PRO A 36 1.01 -29.20 26.47
CA PRO A 36 0.28 -28.00 26.80
C PRO A 36 1.03 -26.78 26.26
N LEU A 37 0.27 -25.81 25.74
CA LEU A 37 0.76 -24.53 25.27
C LEU A 37 1.51 -23.83 26.43
N GLY A 38 2.83 -23.90 26.39
CA GLY A 38 3.72 -23.05 27.18
C GLY A 38 3.94 -21.74 26.43
N GLU A 39 3.89 -20.64 27.17
CA GLU A 39 4.11 -19.27 26.71
C GLU A 39 5.42 -19.18 25.90
N MET A 40 5.30 -18.95 24.59
CA MET A 40 6.44 -18.66 23.72
C MET A 40 6.72 -17.17 23.78
N GLU A 41 7.82 -16.79 24.43
CA GLU A 41 8.33 -15.43 24.41
C GLU A 41 8.70 -15.00 22.97
N ASN A 42 8.34 -13.76 22.65
CA ASN A 42 8.28 -13.18 21.30
C ASN A 42 9.65 -12.76 20.75
N GLU A 43 10.36 -13.61 20.00
CA GLU A 43 11.44 -13.16 19.10
C GLU A 43 11.57 -14.07 17.86
N GLU A 44 11.01 -13.64 16.71
CA GLU A 44 11.27 -14.30 15.42
C GLU A 44 12.36 -13.54 14.64
N SER A 45 13.55 -14.14 14.54
CA SER A 45 14.63 -13.66 13.69
C SER A 45 14.48 -14.16 12.25
N SER A 46 14.50 -13.28 11.26
CA SER A 46 14.69 -13.69 9.85
C SER A 46 16.10 -13.33 9.36
N PHE A 47 16.66 -14.18 8.51
CA PHE A 47 18.01 -14.02 7.97
C PHE A 47 18.00 -13.22 6.66
N GLY A 48 18.80 -12.17 6.58
CA GLY A 48 19.06 -11.45 5.33
C GLY A 48 19.93 -12.26 4.35
N ARG A 49 19.89 -11.93 3.05
CA ARG A 49 20.73 -12.58 2.01
C ARG A 49 22.24 -12.47 2.26
N ASP A 50 22.64 -11.56 3.12
CA ASP A 50 23.99 -11.31 3.60
C ASP A 50 24.38 -12.16 4.83
N GLY A 51 23.51 -13.09 5.26
CA GLY A 51 23.74 -13.96 6.42
C GLY A 51 23.74 -13.24 7.77
N LYS A 52 23.54 -11.91 7.78
CA LYS A 52 23.44 -11.11 9.00
C LYS A 52 22.03 -11.21 9.56
N ARG A 53 21.97 -11.55 10.85
CA ARG A 53 20.75 -11.49 11.66
C ARG A 53 20.32 -10.02 11.72
N ARG A 54 19.16 -9.71 11.13
CA ARG A 54 18.49 -8.42 11.33
C ARG A 54 17.32 -8.66 12.27
N THR A 55 17.27 -7.88 13.33
CA THR A 55 16.10 -7.83 14.19
C THR A 55 15.02 -7.09 13.41
N ILE A 56 14.00 -7.82 12.93
CA ILE A 56 12.79 -7.16 12.43
C ILE A 56 12.03 -6.72 13.66
N HIS A 57 12.02 -5.42 13.94
CA HIS A 57 11.06 -4.87 14.89
C HIS A 57 9.67 -5.09 14.28
N ARG A 58 8.90 -6.05 14.81
CA ARG A 58 7.47 -6.16 14.49
C ARG A 58 6.86 -4.80 14.77
N GLY A 59 6.15 -4.23 13.79
CA GLY A 59 5.36 -3.03 14.02
C GLY A 59 4.41 -3.33 15.16
N ASN A 60 4.42 -2.51 16.19
CA ASN A 60 3.51 -2.68 17.32
C ASN A 60 2.13 -2.22 16.84
N PHE A 61 1.36 -3.12 16.24
CA PHE A 61 0.00 -2.82 15.74
C PHE A 61 -1.01 -2.62 16.89
N GLU A 62 -0.62 -2.95 18.13
CA GLU A 62 -1.45 -2.79 19.34
C GLU A 62 -1.73 -1.32 19.72
N GLY A 63 -1.24 -0.35 18.94
CA GLY A 63 -1.42 1.07 19.18
C GLY A 63 -1.50 1.91 17.91
N MET A 64 -2.12 1.42 16.83
CA MET A 64 -2.55 2.32 15.75
C MET A 64 -3.54 3.33 16.36
N GLU A 65 -3.04 4.54 16.57
CA GLU A 65 -3.78 5.64 17.16
C GLU A 65 -4.99 5.97 16.28
N ASN A 66 -6.09 6.37 16.91
CA ASN A 66 -7.34 6.71 16.23
C ASN A 66 -7.08 7.90 15.25
N PRO A 67 -7.74 7.97 14.08
CA PRO A 67 -7.71 9.14 13.21
C PRO A 67 -7.87 10.50 13.93
N GLU A 68 -8.67 10.55 15.01
CA GLU A 68 -8.80 11.74 15.87
C GLU A 68 -7.47 12.15 16.53
N THR A 69 -6.62 11.20 16.91
CA THR A 69 -5.28 11.43 17.49
C THR A 69 -4.27 11.89 16.44
N ILE A 70 -4.45 11.48 15.18
CA ILE A 70 -3.67 12.00 14.05
C ILE A 70 -3.99 13.49 13.85
N ILE A 71 -5.26 13.87 13.96
CA ILE A 71 -5.72 15.27 13.87
C ILE A 71 -5.19 16.11 15.04
N GLU A 72 -5.25 15.63 16.29
CA GLU A 72 -4.64 16.34 17.44
C GLU A 72 -3.13 16.55 17.27
N LYS A 73 -2.41 15.61 16.67
CA LYS A 73 -0.98 15.79 16.32
C LYS A 73 -0.78 16.82 15.21
N MET A 74 -1.77 17.03 14.34
CA MET A 74 -1.74 17.98 13.21
C MET A 74 -2.09 19.43 13.60
N GLU A 75 -2.76 19.68 14.73
CA GLU A 75 -3.23 21.03 15.12
C GLU A 75 -2.10 22.04 15.44
N ASN A 76 -0.85 21.60 15.61
CA ASN A 76 0.31 22.50 15.77
C ASN A 76 1.00 22.87 14.43
N GLU A 77 0.50 22.38 13.28
CA GLU A 77 1.34 22.06 12.13
C GLU A 77 0.66 22.30 10.76
N GLU A 78 0.02 23.46 10.54
CA GLU A 78 -0.42 23.86 9.17
C GLU A 78 0.76 23.91 8.17
N ILE A 79 1.99 24.01 8.70
CA ILE A 79 3.27 23.92 7.99
C ILE A 79 3.71 22.47 7.72
N ALA A 80 3.36 21.48 8.55
CA ALA A 80 3.91 20.12 8.40
C ALA A 80 3.31 19.35 7.23
N ILE A 81 2.11 19.71 6.79
CA ILE A 81 1.42 18.99 5.72
C ILE A 81 2.09 19.24 4.37
N GLU A 82 2.45 20.49 4.04
CA GLU A 82 3.30 20.77 2.85
C GLU A 82 4.72 20.20 3.01
N GLU A 83 5.24 20.15 4.24
CA GLU A 83 6.50 19.45 4.51
C GLU A 83 6.43 17.95 4.18
N ARG A 84 5.26 17.30 4.32
CA ARG A 84 5.08 15.90 3.87
C ARG A 84 5.23 15.74 2.37
N VAL A 85 4.68 16.68 1.59
CA VAL A 85 4.83 16.69 0.13
C VAL A 85 6.31 16.86 -0.24
N ALA A 86 6.98 17.85 0.38
CA ALA A 86 8.41 18.07 0.18
C ALA A 86 9.26 16.86 0.58
N LYS A 87 8.94 16.21 1.71
CA LYS A 87 9.58 14.98 2.20
C LYS A 87 9.43 13.82 1.22
N ALA A 88 8.24 13.61 0.64
CA ALA A 88 8.03 12.59 -0.37
C ALA A 88 8.90 12.84 -1.62
N VAL A 89 8.95 14.07 -2.11
CA VAL A 89 9.79 14.42 -3.27
C VAL A 89 11.29 14.27 -2.94
N ALA A 90 11.71 14.67 -1.73
CA ALA A 90 13.09 14.51 -1.27
C ALA A 90 13.51 13.03 -1.22
N LEU A 91 12.68 12.16 -0.65
CA LEU A 91 12.91 10.71 -0.62
C LEU A 91 13.05 10.12 -2.03
N PHE A 92 12.25 10.59 -3.00
CA PHE A 92 12.40 10.14 -4.39
C PHE A 92 13.73 10.57 -5.02
N LYS A 93 14.20 11.78 -4.66
CA LYS A 93 15.50 12.31 -5.09
C LYS A 93 16.68 11.63 -4.40
N GLU A 94 16.49 11.11 -3.19
CA GLU A 94 17.47 10.23 -2.48
C GLU A 94 17.64 8.86 -3.16
N GLY A 95 16.75 8.49 -4.08
CA GLY A 95 16.84 7.25 -4.87
C GLY A 95 15.80 6.19 -4.51
N PHE A 96 14.93 6.44 -3.54
CA PHE A 96 13.80 5.56 -3.26
C PHE A 96 12.82 5.52 -4.44
N ASN A 97 12.05 4.43 -4.52
CA ASN A 97 11.02 4.33 -5.56
C ASN A 97 9.79 5.19 -5.22
N CYS A 98 8.89 5.37 -6.19
CA CYS A 98 7.72 6.23 -6.03
C CYS A 98 6.82 5.87 -4.83
N SER A 99 6.57 4.58 -4.60
CA SER A 99 5.72 4.11 -3.49
C SER A 99 6.43 4.29 -2.15
N GLN A 100 7.70 3.91 -2.08
CA GLN A 100 8.55 4.13 -0.90
C GLN A 100 8.57 5.59 -0.49
N SER A 101 8.70 6.49 -1.47
CA SER A 101 8.76 7.93 -1.23
C SER A 101 7.46 8.46 -0.63
N VAL A 102 6.31 8.07 -1.19
CA VAL A 102 4.99 8.48 -0.70
C VAL A 102 4.72 7.88 0.69
N VAL A 103 4.79 6.56 0.85
CA VAL A 103 4.42 5.91 2.12
C VAL A 103 5.33 6.35 3.27
N THR A 104 6.65 6.42 3.04
CA THR A 104 7.61 6.81 4.08
C THR A 104 7.46 8.27 4.50
N ALA A 105 6.91 9.13 3.64
CA ALA A 105 6.66 10.52 4.01
C ALA A 105 5.60 10.64 5.11
N PHE A 106 4.61 9.75 5.16
CA PHE A 106 3.48 9.79 6.10
C PHE A 106 3.49 8.66 7.16
N ALA A 107 4.41 7.71 7.06
CA ALA A 107 4.45 6.50 7.89
C ALA A 107 4.39 6.75 9.41
N ASP A 108 5.03 7.82 9.89
CA ASP A 108 5.06 8.19 11.30
C ASP A 108 3.70 8.66 11.84
N LEU A 109 2.81 9.16 10.98
CA LEU A 109 1.42 9.46 11.36
C LEU A 109 0.64 8.19 11.72
N TYR A 110 1.08 7.04 11.20
CA TYR A 110 0.45 5.73 11.40
C TYR A 110 1.27 4.82 12.34
N GLY A 111 2.23 5.37 13.08
CA GLY A 111 3.06 4.62 14.02
C GLY A 111 4.09 3.68 13.37
N PHE A 112 4.37 3.81 12.07
CA PHE A 112 5.40 3.00 11.41
C PHE A 112 6.75 3.69 11.38
N THR A 113 7.79 2.89 11.60
CA THR A 113 9.17 3.34 11.40
C THR A 113 9.48 3.55 9.91
N ARG A 114 10.48 4.39 9.63
CA ARG A 114 11.02 4.57 8.28
C ARG A 114 11.42 3.25 7.63
N GLU A 115 12.07 2.34 8.37
CA GLU A 115 12.51 1.05 7.85
C GLU A 115 11.32 0.17 7.44
N GLN A 116 10.30 0.05 8.30
CA GLN A 116 9.10 -0.73 8.00
C GLN A 116 8.39 -0.19 6.76
N ALA A 117 8.21 1.14 6.69
CA ALA A 117 7.57 1.81 5.56
C ALA A 117 8.32 1.53 4.25
N LEU A 118 9.65 1.65 4.26
CA LEU A 118 10.50 1.35 3.10
C LEU A 118 10.40 -0.12 2.67
N HIS A 119 10.33 -1.06 3.61
CA HIS A 119 10.22 -2.48 3.33
C HIS A 119 8.87 -2.85 2.69
N MET A 120 7.77 -2.42 3.29
CA MET A 120 6.43 -2.81 2.84
C MET A 120 6.06 -2.20 1.47
N SER A 121 6.64 -1.05 1.12
CA SER A 121 6.33 -0.32 -0.13
C SER A 121 7.34 -0.56 -1.25
N ALA A 122 8.41 -1.32 -1.02
CA ALA A 122 9.49 -1.53 -2.00
C ALA A 122 9.02 -2.17 -3.32
N SER A 123 8.07 -3.10 -3.25
CA SER A 123 7.64 -3.90 -4.41
C SER A 123 6.91 -3.08 -5.48
N PHE A 124 6.34 -1.93 -5.13
CA PHE A 124 5.47 -1.16 -6.03
C PHE A 124 6.26 -0.24 -6.99
N GLY A 125 7.59 -0.17 -6.84
CA GLY A 125 8.48 0.65 -7.67
C GLY A 125 8.44 0.31 -9.16
N GLY A 126 8.45 1.32 -10.02
CA GLY A 126 8.40 1.12 -11.48
C GLY A 126 7.08 0.54 -11.99
N GLY A 127 6.05 0.57 -11.14
CA GLY A 127 4.69 0.14 -11.42
C GLY A 127 4.40 -1.32 -11.03
N ILE A 128 4.82 -1.74 -9.84
CA ILE A 128 4.90 -3.15 -9.37
C ILE A 128 6.12 -3.90 -9.91
N GLY A 129 7.33 -3.53 -9.48
CA GLY A 129 8.53 -4.27 -9.85
C GLY A 129 8.86 -4.18 -11.34
N ARG A 130 8.73 -2.97 -11.92
CA ARG A 130 9.05 -2.64 -13.32
C ARG A 130 8.15 -3.26 -14.40
N MET A 131 7.09 -3.99 -14.03
CA MET A 131 6.12 -4.54 -15.01
C MET A 131 5.34 -3.47 -15.79
N ARG A 132 5.41 -2.21 -15.36
CA ARG A 132 4.74 -1.04 -15.98
C ARG A 132 3.21 -1.04 -15.86
N GLU A 133 2.71 -1.74 -14.85
CA GLU A 133 1.29 -1.73 -14.48
C GLU A 133 0.98 -0.52 -13.59
N THR A 134 0.20 -0.66 -12.53
CA THR A 134 -0.26 0.48 -11.70
C THR A 134 0.90 1.32 -11.17
N CYS A 135 0.82 2.65 -11.32
CA CYS A 135 1.83 3.60 -10.87
C CYS A 135 2.21 3.41 -9.40
N GLY A 136 3.51 3.37 -9.11
CA GLY A 136 3.99 3.19 -7.74
C GLY A 136 3.60 4.32 -6.78
N ALA A 137 3.51 5.57 -7.26
CA ALA A 137 3.05 6.69 -6.42
C ALA A 137 1.58 6.49 -6.01
N ALA A 138 0.73 6.08 -6.97
CA ALA A 138 -0.66 5.73 -6.69
C ALA A 138 -0.79 4.50 -5.78
N CYS A 139 0.06 3.48 -5.93
CA CYS A 139 0.11 2.38 -4.98
C CYS A 139 0.46 2.87 -3.56
N GLY A 140 1.35 3.86 -3.43
CA GLY A 140 1.64 4.50 -2.15
C GLY A 140 0.40 5.14 -1.51
N LEU A 141 -0.39 5.88 -2.30
CA LEU A 141 -1.69 6.41 -1.87
C LEU A 141 -2.62 5.30 -1.36
N PHE A 142 -2.72 4.19 -2.08
CA PHE A 142 -3.62 3.09 -1.71
C PHE A 142 -3.15 2.36 -0.46
N MET A 143 -1.84 2.31 -0.21
CA MET A 143 -1.31 1.81 1.05
C MET A 143 -1.73 2.73 2.20
N LEU A 144 -1.60 4.05 2.06
CA LEU A 144 -2.02 5.01 3.08
C LEU A 144 -3.53 4.90 3.36
N ALA A 145 -4.36 4.74 2.33
CA ALA A 145 -5.79 4.47 2.50
C ALA A 145 -6.07 3.21 3.32
N GLY A 146 -5.24 2.17 3.18
CA GLY A 146 -5.32 0.95 4.01
C GLY A 146 -4.84 1.14 5.44
N LEU A 147 -3.92 2.09 5.70
CA LEU A 147 -3.51 2.44 7.05
C LEU A 147 -4.59 3.27 7.78
N GLU A 148 -5.28 4.12 7.03
CA GLU A 148 -6.38 4.97 7.53
C GLU A 148 -7.66 4.18 7.78
N GLN A 149 -8.03 3.31 6.85
CA GLN A 149 -9.32 2.60 6.85
C GLN A 149 -9.12 1.15 6.43
N CYS A 150 -9.36 0.20 7.33
CA CYS A 150 -9.31 -1.22 7.00
C CYS A 150 -10.30 -2.06 7.81
N ALA A 151 -10.61 -3.24 7.30
CA ALA A 151 -11.33 -4.26 8.05
C ALA A 151 -10.34 -5.12 8.86
N LEU A 152 -10.45 -5.07 10.18
CA LEU A 152 -9.68 -5.95 11.08
C LEU A 152 -10.24 -7.37 11.12
N GLU A 153 -11.55 -7.52 10.84
CA GLU A 153 -12.20 -8.82 10.74
C GLU A 153 -12.54 -9.16 9.28
N GLY A 154 -12.24 -10.40 8.86
CA GLY A 154 -12.48 -10.84 7.48
C GLY A 154 -13.95 -10.77 7.04
N LYS A 155 -14.91 -10.81 7.97
CA LYS A 155 -16.36 -10.72 7.70
C LYS A 155 -16.90 -9.29 7.63
N ASP A 156 -16.11 -8.30 8.03
CA ASP A 156 -16.55 -6.91 8.01
C ASP A 156 -16.59 -6.38 6.56
N ARG A 157 -17.76 -6.47 5.95
CA ARG A 157 -18.01 -6.02 4.59
C ARG A 157 -18.11 -4.49 4.51
N GLU A 158 -18.52 -3.84 5.59
CA GLU A 158 -18.73 -2.40 5.61
C GLU A 158 -17.38 -1.66 5.62
N ALA A 159 -16.46 -2.03 6.50
CA ALA A 159 -15.12 -1.45 6.55
C ALA A 159 -14.34 -1.70 5.25
N LYS A 160 -14.47 -2.89 4.65
CA LYS A 160 -13.94 -3.16 3.31
C LYS A 160 -14.53 -2.23 2.25
N GLY A 161 -15.85 -2.04 2.27
CA GLY A 161 -16.54 -1.13 1.37
C GLY A 161 -16.04 0.31 1.49
N LYS A 162 -15.85 0.80 2.72
CA LYS A 162 -15.30 2.14 3.00
C LYS A 162 -13.87 2.29 2.46
N ASN A 163 -13.00 1.31 2.69
CA ASN A 163 -11.64 1.32 2.13
C ASN A 163 -11.65 1.34 0.59
N TYR A 164 -12.47 0.48 -0.04
CA TYR A 164 -12.53 0.41 -1.50
C TYR A 164 -13.06 1.71 -2.12
N ALA A 165 -14.06 2.33 -1.50
CA ALA A 165 -14.57 3.63 -1.92
C ALA A 165 -13.48 4.71 -1.83
N LEU A 166 -12.72 4.75 -0.73
CA LEU A 166 -11.61 5.69 -0.57
C LEU A 166 -10.52 5.46 -1.62
N VAL A 167 -10.11 4.21 -1.85
CA VAL A 167 -9.12 3.88 -2.90
C VAL A 167 -9.61 4.30 -4.29
N GLN A 168 -10.91 4.15 -4.59
CA GLN A 168 -11.49 4.60 -5.85
C GLN A 168 -11.47 6.13 -6.00
N GLU A 169 -11.84 6.88 -4.95
CA GLU A 169 -11.77 8.35 -4.92
C GLU A 169 -10.34 8.83 -5.20
N LEU A 170 -9.35 8.27 -4.47
CA LEU A 170 -7.94 8.64 -4.64
C LEU A 170 -7.41 8.27 -6.02
N ALA A 171 -7.81 7.11 -6.56
CA ALA A 171 -7.42 6.68 -7.90
C ALA A 171 -8.01 7.57 -8.98
N GLU A 172 -9.25 8.02 -8.82
CA GLU A 172 -9.92 8.94 -9.73
C GLU A 172 -9.26 10.32 -9.72
N GLU A 173 -9.00 10.88 -8.53
CA GLU A 173 -8.31 12.16 -8.42
C GLU A 173 -6.87 12.08 -8.97
N PHE A 174 -6.14 11.00 -8.69
CA PHE A 174 -4.81 10.78 -9.27
C PHE A 174 -4.86 10.72 -10.80
N LYS A 175 -5.83 10.01 -11.38
CA LYS A 175 -6.03 9.95 -12.84
C LYS A 175 -6.41 11.32 -13.41
N LYS A 176 -7.25 12.08 -12.72
CA LYS A 176 -7.69 13.41 -13.17
C LYS A 176 -6.52 14.38 -13.25
N ARG A 177 -5.60 14.37 -12.28
CA ARG A 177 -4.41 15.24 -12.29
C ARG A 177 -3.33 14.80 -13.27
N ASN A 178 -3.16 13.48 -13.42
CA ASN A 178 -2.00 12.91 -14.13
C ASN A 178 -2.35 12.26 -15.48
N GLY A 179 -3.63 12.20 -15.86
CA GLY A 179 -4.15 11.59 -17.08
C GLY A 179 -4.32 10.07 -17.03
N HIS A 180 -3.41 9.35 -16.37
CA HIS A 180 -3.42 7.89 -16.33
C HIS A 180 -3.09 7.32 -14.94
N LEU A 181 -3.47 6.06 -14.71
CA LEU A 181 -3.07 5.30 -13.51
C LEU A 181 -1.96 4.28 -13.81
N ARG A 182 -1.89 3.80 -15.05
CA ARG A 182 -0.90 2.81 -15.48
C ARG A 182 0.43 3.50 -15.77
N CYS A 183 1.50 2.93 -15.22
CA CYS A 183 2.85 3.47 -15.24
C CYS A 183 3.42 3.56 -16.67
N ALA A 184 3.17 2.55 -17.53
CA ALA A 184 3.57 2.64 -18.94
C ALA A 184 2.96 3.88 -19.62
N ASP A 185 1.67 4.11 -19.41
CA ASP A 185 0.92 5.16 -20.09
C ASP A 185 1.39 6.55 -19.61
N LEU A 186 1.61 6.72 -18.30
CA LEU A 186 2.21 7.93 -17.72
C LEU A 186 3.63 8.22 -18.25
N LEU A 187 4.36 7.17 -18.63
CA LEU A 187 5.72 7.29 -19.15
C LEU A 187 5.77 7.35 -20.68
N GLY A 188 4.64 7.25 -21.37
CA GLY A 188 4.58 7.16 -22.83
C GLY A 188 5.27 5.92 -23.40
N LEU A 189 5.34 4.82 -22.64
CA LEU A 189 5.98 3.58 -23.07
C LEU A 189 5.06 2.71 -23.92
N THR A 190 5.65 1.98 -24.85
CA THR A 190 4.98 1.05 -25.75
C THR A 190 5.26 -0.41 -25.36
N LYS A 191 4.52 -1.36 -25.93
CA LYS A 191 4.77 -2.81 -25.72
C LYS A 191 6.12 -3.29 -26.24
N LYS A 192 6.82 -2.49 -27.06
CA LYS A 192 8.14 -2.84 -27.60
C LYS A 192 9.27 -2.47 -26.64
N ASP A 193 9.00 -1.63 -25.65
CA ASP A 193 9.99 -1.24 -24.67
C ASP A 193 10.35 -2.42 -23.75
N PRO A 194 11.65 -2.71 -23.55
CA PRO A 194 12.07 -3.86 -22.78
C PRO A 194 11.72 -3.69 -21.30
N VAL A 195 11.12 -4.74 -20.72
CA VAL A 195 10.90 -4.84 -19.28
C VAL A 195 12.13 -5.48 -18.64
N VAL A 196 12.92 -4.64 -17.97
CA VAL A 196 14.10 -5.08 -17.20
C VAL A 196 13.92 -4.74 -15.72
N ALA A 197 14.32 -5.67 -14.86
CA ALA A 197 14.25 -5.52 -13.41
C ALA A 197 15.19 -4.42 -12.89
N THR A 198 16.33 -4.23 -13.54
CA THR A 198 17.31 -3.21 -13.15
C THR A 198 16.75 -1.79 -13.39
N PRO A 199 16.73 -0.93 -12.35
CA PRO A 199 16.34 0.46 -12.52
C PRO A 199 17.41 1.26 -13.28
N GLU A 200 16.98 2.30 -13.99
CA GLU A 200 17.90 3.29 -14.56
C GLU A 200 18.56 4.12 -13.46
N GLU A 201 19.80 4.54 -13.71
CA GLU A 201 20.53 5.47 -12.88
C GLU A 201 19.80 6.82 -12.76
N ARG A 202 19.79 7.40 -11.55
CA ARG A 202 19.10 8.66 -11.21
C ARG A 202 19.95 9.88 -11.60
N THR A 203 20.04 10.14 -12.90
CA THR A 203 20.77 11.30 -13.46
C THR A 203 19.87 12.53 -13.65
N ALA A 204 20.45 13.70 -13.93
CA ALA A 204 19.66 14.88 -14.31
C ALA A 204 18.74 14.60 -15.52
N GLN A 205 19.23 13.85 -16.51
CA GLN A 205 18.43 13.45 -17.68
C GLN A 205 17.29 12.50 -17.30
N TYR A 206 17.49 11.62 -16.32
CA TYR A 206 16.43 10.76 -15.80
C TYR A 206 15.25 11.60 -15.28
N TYR A 207 15.54 12.62 -14.47
CA TYR A 207 14.51 13.50 -13.90
C TYR A 207 13.89 14.43 -14.94
N ALA A 208 14.65 14.88 -15.94
CA ALA A 208 14.12 15.69 -17.02
C ALA A 208 13.13 14.93 -17.92
N LYS A 209 13.37 13.62 -18.17
CA LYS A 209 12.53 12.84 -19.09
C LYS A 209 11.34 12.15 -18.42
N ARG A 210 11.41 11.88 -17.11
CA ARG A 210 10.40 11.07 -16.41
C ARG A 210 9.56 11.95 -15.48
N PRO A 211 8.23 11.92 -15.60
CA PRO A 211 7.34 12.68 -14.71
C PRO A 211 7.25 12.09 -13.30
N CYS A 212 8.06 11.07 -12.94
CA CYS A 212 7.91 10.35 -11.68
C CYS A 212 8.06 11.23 -10.43
N ALA A 213 8.84 12.31 -10.47
CA ALA A 213 8.94 13.24 -9.35
C ALA A 213 7.61 13.99 -9.15
N GLN A 214 7.01 14.49 -10.23
CA GLN A 214 5.68 15.10 -10.21
C GLN A 214 4.61 14.11 -9.72
N MET A 215 4.66 12.84 -10.18
CA MET A 215 3.69 11.83 -9.73
C MET A 215 3.78 11.57 -8.21
N VAL A 216 4.98 11.64 -7.62
CA VAL A 216 5.18 11.51 -6.17
C VAL A 216 4.64 12.73 -5.45
N GLU A 217 4.91 13.93 -5.98
CA GLU A 217 4.39 15.19 -5.45
C GLU A 217 2.85 15.20 -5.44
N GLU A 218 2.22 14.89 -6.58
CA GLU A 218 0.76 14.84 -6.71
C GLU A 218 0.15 13.78 -5.81
N ALA A 219 0.75 12.59 -5.70
CA ALA A 219 0.28 11.56 -4.79
C ALA A 219 0.31 12.03 -3.33
N ALA A 220 1.41 12.65 -2.90
CA ALA A 220 1.51 13.19 -1.55
C ALA A 220 0.51 14.32 -1.31
N ARG A 221 0.34 15.22 -2.29
CA ARG A 221 -0.60 16.34 -2.24
C ARG A 221 -2.06 15.89 -2.15
N ILE A 222 -2.46 14.88 -2.94
CA ILE A 222 -3.79 14.27 -2.83
C ILE A 222 -4.02 13.70 -1.43
N TRP A 223 -3.01 13.05 -0.83
CA TRP A 223 -3.15 12.52 0.53
C TRP A 223 -3.30 13.61 1.58
N VAL A 224 -2.50 14.67 1.45
CA VAL A 224 -2.59 15.89 2.26
C VAL A 224 -4.00 16.48 2.23
N GLU A 225 -4.56 16.68 1.04
CA GLU A 225 -5.90 17.24 0.88
C GLU A 225 -6.98 16.33 1.45
N HIS A 226 -6.79 15.00 1.34
CA HIS A 226 -7.66 14.03 1.99
C HIS A 226 -7.64 14.17 3.52
N LEU A 227 -6.45 14.25 4.14
CA LEU A 227 -6.32 14.42 5.58
C LEU A 227 -6.96 15.73 6.07
N GLN A 228 -6.76 16.83 5.35
CA GLN A 228 -7.39 18.12 5.67
C GLN A 228 -8.92 18.06 5.57
N LYS A 229 -9.45 17.42 4.51
CA LYS A 229 -10.89 17.20 4.34
C LYS A 229 -11.45 16.35 5.48
N SER A 230 -10.78 15.26 5.85
CA SER A 230 -11.19 14.38 6.95
C SER A 230 -11.18 15.11 8.30
N ALA A 231 -10.15 15.92 8.58
CA ALA A 231 -10.07 16.74 9.79
C ALA A 231 -11.21 17.77 9.88
N ALA A 232 -11.49 18.49 8.78
CA ALA A 232 -12.57 19.47 8.74
C ALA A 232 -13.96 18.82 8.95
N LEU A 233 -14.17 17.61 8.41
CA LEU A 233 -15.40 16.84 8.62
C LEU A 233 -15.55 16.39 10.08
N ALA A 234 -14.46 15.94 10.72
CA ALA A 234 -14.46 15.57 12.13
C ALA A 234 -14.80 16.75 13.04
N ALA A 235 -14.11 17.89 12.87
CA ALA A 235 -14.36 19.11 13.63
C ALA A 235 -15.81 19.62 13.49
N SER A 236 -16.37 19.52 12.27
CA SER A 236 -17.76 19.92 12.02
C SER A 236 -18.78 19.00 12.71
N ALA A 237 -18.49 17.69 12.79
CA ALA A 237 -19.34 16.73 13.47
C ALA A 237 -19.35 16.94 14.99
N GLU A 238 -18.18 17.26 15.56
CA GLU A 238 -18.03 17.56 17.00
C GLU A 238 -18.77 18.85 17.39
N ALA A 239 -18.63 19.92 16.60
CA ALA A 239 -19.37 21.16 16.83
C ALA A 239 -20.89 20.93 16.81
N ALA A 240 -21.41 20.14 15.86
CA ALA A 240 -22.82 19.79 15.79
C ALA A 240 -23.31 18.95 16.98
N ALA A 241 -22.45 18.09 17.54
CA ALA A 241 -22.78 17.32 18.74
C ALA A 241 -22.87 18.21 19.98
N SER A 242 -21.98 19.20 20.13
CA SER A 242 -21.97 20.13 21.27
C SER A 242 -23.21 21.05 21.33
N ASP A 243 -23.68 21.56 20.18
CA ASP A 243 -24.83 22.47 20.08
C ASP A 243 -26.17 21.77 20.41
N SER A 244 -26.23 20.44 20.29
CA SER A 244 -27.42 19.64 20.63
C SER A 244 -27.59 19.38 22.14
N SER A 245 -26.58 19.68 22.95
CA SER A 245 -26.58 19.42 24.40
C SER A 245 -27.06 20.60 25.26
N ASP A 246 -27.09 21.81 24.71
CA ASP A 246 -27.38 23.06 25.46
C ASP A 246 -28.89 23.45 25.44
N SER A 247 -29.72 22.72 24.70
CA SER A 247 -31.16 23.01 24.58
C SER A 247 -32.06 22.28 25.59
N SER A 248 -31.51 21.68 26.65
CA SER A 248 -32.30 20.88 27.61
C SER A 248 -32.39 21.42 29.04
N ASP A 249 -31.82 22.59 29.35
CA ASP A 249 -31.81 23.15 30.72
C ASP A 249 -32.61 24.46 30.88
N SER A 250 -33.78 24.58 30.24
CA SER A 250 -34.65 25.78 30.38
C SER A 250 -36.12 25.50 30.75
N SER A 251 -36.46 24.37 31.36
CA SER A 251 -37.83 24.12 31.82
C SER A 251 -37.95 23.44 33.18
N ALA A 252 -37.23 23.96 34.17
CA ALA A 252 -37.40 23.61 35.58
C ALA A 252 -37.37 24.84 36.50
N ALA A 253 -38.16 25.87 36.17
CA ALA A 253 -38.52 26.93 37.12
C ALA A 253 -39.83 27.59 36.68
N GLU A 254 -40.96 27.08 37.18
CA GLU A 254 -42.07 27.82 37.83
C GLU A 254 -43.29 26.91 38.06
#